data_AF-A0A7C4JZI9-F1
#
_entry.id   AF-A0A7C4JZI9-F1
#
_cell.length_a   1.000
_cell.length_b   1.000
_cell.length_c   1.000
_cell.angle_alpha   90.00
_cell.angle_beta   90.00
_cell.angle_gamma   90.00
#
_symmetry.space_group_name_H-M   'P 1'
#
loop_
_entity.id
_entity.type
_entity.pdbx_description
1 polymer ?
#
loop_
_entity_poly.entity_id
_entity_poly.type
_entity_poly.pdbx_seq_one_letter_code
_entity_poly.pdbx_strand_id
1 'polypeptide(L)'
;PNTYYYLIVSATLSFPGFILGESALSLLGLGVQEPVPSWGNMLSEARNIPLISAYPWILTPGVALFMVVFAFNLLGDQLLKR
;
A
#
# COMPACT_ATOMS: atom_id res chain seq x y z
N PRO A 1 -7.89 27.75 15.61
CA PRO A 1 -7.20 28.61 14.61
C PRO A 1 -5.91 28.02 14.00
N ASN A 2 -5.78 26.69 13.86
CA ASN A 2 -4.76 26.00 13.03
C ASN A 2 -5.15 24.53 12.75
N THR A 3 -6.43 24.17 12.92
CA THR A 3 -6.93 22.80 12.76
C THR A 3 -6.93 22.33 11.30
N TYR A 4 -6.96 23.26 10.34
CA TYR A 4 -6.90 22.94 8.90
C TYR A 4 -5.56 22.28 8.51
N TYR A 5 -4.43 22.73 9.06
CA TYR A 5 -3.13 22.11 8.82
C TYR A 5 -3.09 20.69 9.38
N TYR A 6 -3.60 20.50 10.60
CA TYR A 6 -3.70 19.19 11.24
C TYR A 6 -4.60 18.21 10.46
N LEU A 7 -5.70 18.71 9.87
CA LEU A 7 -6.60 17.93 9.01
C LEU A 7 -5.93 17.47 7.71
N ILE A 8 -5.11 18.32 7.08
CA ILE A 8 -4.40 17.97 5.85
C ILE A 8 -3.30 16.95 6.14
N VAL A 9 -2.56 17.12 7.23
CA VAL A 9 -1.51 16.18 7.66
C VAL A 9 -2.13 14.83 8.02
N SER A 10 -3.23 14.80 8.79
CA SER A 10 -3.91 13.55 9.15
C SER A 10 -4.54 12.84 7.95
N ALA A 11 -5.08 13.57 6.98
CA ALA A 11 -5.57 13.01 5.72
C ALA A 11 -4.43 12.37 4.90
N THR A 12 -3.26 13.02 4.84
CA THR A 12 -2.08 12.52 4.12
C THR A 12 -1.50 11.27 4.78
N LEU A 13 -1.49 11.23 6.12
CA LEU A 13 -1.09 10.06 6.90
C LEU A 13 -2.09 8.89 6.81
N SER A 14 -3.34 9.17 6.45
CA SER A 14 -4.37 8.13 6.26
C SER A 14 -4.27 7.44 4.89
N PHE A 15 -3.66 8.11 3.90
CA PHE A 15 -3.54 7.64 2.53
C PHE A 15 -2.86 6.25 2.39
N PRO A 16 -1.74 5.97 3.10
CA PRO A 16 -1.13 4.63 3.12
C PRO A 16 -2.08 3.57 3.67
N GLY A 17 -2.88 3.93 4.67
CA GLY A 17 -3.87 3.03 5.26
C GLY A 17 -4.95 2.62 4.25
N PHE A 18 -5.41 3.55 3.41
CA PHE A 18 -6.36 3.24 2.34
C PHE A 18 -5.76 2.31 1.28
N ILE A 19 -4.52 2.55 0.84
CA ILE A 19 -3.83 1.70 -0.14
C ILE A 19 -3.65 0.27 0.40
N LEU A 20 -3.22 0.16 1.67
CA LEU A 20 -3.08 -1.14 2.34
C LEU A 20 -4.43 -1.83 2.51
N GLY A 21 -5.49 -1.08 2.83
CA GLY A 21 -6.85 -1.59 2.94
C GLY A 21 -7.37 -2.15 1.61
N GLU A 22 -7.22 -1.40 0.52
CA GLU A 22 -7.59 -1.88 -0.83
C GLU A 22 -6.77 -3.12 -1.21
N SER A 23 -5.46 -3.09 -0.98
CA SER A 23 -4.57 -4.21 -1.29
C SER A 23 -4.94 -5.47 -0.50
N ALA A 24 -5.30 -5.32 0.78
CA ALA A 24 -5.78 -6.41 1.63
C ALA A 24 -7.14 -6.96 1.17
N LEU A 25 -8.06 -6.09 0.73
CA LEU A 25 -9.33 -6.53 0.14
C LEU A 25 -9.11 -7.28 -1.17
N SER A 26 -8.19 -6.81 -2.02
CA SER A 26 -7.81 -7.50 -3.27
C SER A 26 -7.19 -8.86 -3.00
N LEU A 27 -6.37 -8.96 -1.96
CA LEU A 27 -5.86 -10.23 -1.46
C LEU A 27 -6.98 -11.17 -0.99
N LEU A 28 -8.04 -10.66 -0.37
CA LEU A 28 -9.20 -11.46 0.03
C LEU A 28 -10.14 -11.81 -1.15
N GLY A 29 -9.82 -11.36 -2.38
CA GLY A 29 -10.66 -11.57 -3.56
C GLY A 29 -11.86 -10.61 -3.64
N LEU A 30 -11.91 -9.60 -2.77
CA LEU A 30 -12.95 -8.58 -2.71
C LEU A 30 -12.53 -7.23 -3.34
N GLY A 31 -11.30 -7.17 -3.86
CA GLY A 31 -10.76 -5.99 -4.54
C GLY A 31 -10.97 -6.03 -6.05
N VAL A 32 -10.13 -5.31 -6.77
CA VAL A 32 -10.17 -5.25 -8.24
C VAL A 32 -9.98 -6.64 -8.83
N GLN A 33 -11.00 -7.11 -9.56
CA GLN A 33 -10.96 -8.40 -10.25
C GLN A 33 -10.09 -8.30 -11.51
N GLU A 34 -9.45 -9.41 -11.88
CA GLU A 34 -8.80 -9.57 -13.20
C GLU A 34 -9.78 -9.13 -14.31
N PRO A 35 -9.35 -8.39 -15.34
CA PRO A 35 -8.02 -8.34 -15.97
C PRO A 35 -7.15 -7.13 -15.59
N VAL A 36 -7.59 -6.27 -14.67
CA VAL A 36 -6.86 -5.02 -14.36
C VAL A 36 -5.77 -5.32 -13.32
N PRO A 37 -4.47 -5.05 -13.62
CA PRO A 37 -3.41 -5.32 -12.67
C PRO A 37 -3.47 -4.33 -11.50
N SER A 38 -3.91 -4.81 -10.33
CA SER A 38 -3.84 -4.09 -9.06
C SER A 38 -2.71 -4.65 -8.19
N TRP A 39 -2.09 -3.81 -7.35
CA TRP A 39 -0.98 -4.24 -6.49
C TRP A 39 -1.38 -5.36 -5.52
N GLY A 40 -2.60 -5.32 -4.99
CA GLY A 40 -3.12 -6.37 -4.12
C GLY A 40 -3.44 -7.67 -4.85
N ASN A 41 -3.93 -7.61 -6.10
CA ASN A 41 -4.16 -8.82 -6.89
C ASN A 41 -2.82 -9.48 -7.29
N MET A 42 -1.83 -8.70 -7.71
CA MET A 42 -0.49 -9.21 -8.01
C MET A 42 0.17 -9.86 -6.78
N LEU A 43 -0.10 -9.35 -5.57
CA LEU A 43 0.39 -9.93 -4.34
C LEU A 43 -0.37 -11.21 -3.93
N SER A 44 -1.57 -11.44 -4.47
CA SER A 44 -2.32 -12.69 -4.26
C SER A 44 -1.58 -13.89 -4.84
N GLU A 45 -0.92 -13.69 -5.99
CA GLU A 45 -0.06 -14.70 -6.61
C GLU A 45 1.17 -15.06 -5.76
N ALA A 46 1.62 -14.12 -4.92
CA ALA A 46 2.70 -14.36 -3.97
C ALA A 46 2.31 -15.33 -2.82
N ARG A 47 1.05 -15.77 -2.71
CA ARG A 47 0.68 -16.83 -1.76
C ARG A 47 1.17 -18.21 -2.20
N ASN A 48 1.42 -18.37 -3.50
CA ASN A 48 1.95 -19.61 -4.06
C ASN A 48 3.47 -19.64 -3.87
N ILE A 49 3.92 -20.15 -2.72
CA ILE A 49 5.35 -20.32 -2.39
C ILE A 49 6.16 -20.97 -3.54
N PRO A 50 5.67 -22.00 -4.25
CA PRO A 50 6.39 -22.57 -5.38
C PRO A 50 6.61 -21.57 -6.53
N LEU A 51 5.64 -20.69 -6.80
CA LEU A 51 5.76 -19.65 -7.82
C LEU A 51 6.77 -18.58 -7.41
N ILE A 52 6.86 -18.22 -6.13
CA ILE A 52 7.89 -17.28 -5.65
C ILE A 52 9.29 -17.84 -5.90
N SER A 53 9.48 -19.14 -5.65
CA SER A 53 10.78 -19.77 -5.84
C SER A 53 11.21 -19.82 -7.31
N ALA A 54 10.25 -19.96 -8.24
CA ALA A 54 10.51 -19.91 -9.67
C ALA A 54 10.61 -18.47 -10.20
N TYR A 55 9.81 -17.55 -9.65
CA TYR A 55 9.60 -16.19 -10.14
C TYR A 55 9.61 -15.18 -8.98
N PRO A 56 10.80 -14.79 -8.48
CA PRO A 56 10.92 -13.90 -7.32
C PRO A 56 10.31 -12.51 -7.54
N TRP A 57 10.18 -12.07 -8.79
CA TRP A 57 9.61 -10.77 -9.14
C TRP A 57 8.12 -10.64 -8.83
N ILE A 58 7.43 -11.73 -8.50
CA ILE A 58 6.04 -11.70 -8.00
C ILE A 58 5.93 -10.88 -6.69
N LEU A 59 7.03 -10.73 -5.94
CA LEU A 59 7.09 -9.92 -4.71
C LEU A 59 7.26 -8.42 -4.95
N THR A 60 7.51 -7.98 -6.19
CA THR A 60 7.72 -6.55 -6.53
C THR A 60 6.60 -5.61 -6.06
N PRO A 61 5.30 -5.96 -6.12
CA PRO A 61 4.22 -5.09 -5.65
C PRO A 61 4.27 -4.90 -4.14
N GLY A 62 4.69 -5.92 -3.39
CA GLY A 62 4.84 -5.86 -1.93
C GLY A 62 5.96 -4.89 -1.51
N VAL A 63 7.07 -4.90 -2.25
CA VAL A 63 8.17 -3.94 -2.02
C VAL A 63 7.75 -2.52 -2.41
N ALA A 64 7.02 -2.35 -3.52
CA ALA A 64 6.49 -1.05 -3.92
C ALA A 64 5.52 -0.48 -2.87
N LEU A 65 4.58 -1.30 -2.38
CA LEU A 65 3.68 -0.94 -1.28
C LEU A 65 4.44 -0.50 -0.04
N PHE A 66 5.45 -1.29 0.37
CA PHE A 66 6.29 -0.95 1.50
C PHE A 66 6.99 0.41 1.32
N MET A 67 7.60 0.67 0.16
CA MET A 67 8.28 1.93 -0.11
C MET A 67 7.32 3.13 -0.10
N VAL A 68 6.13 2.99 -0.68
CA VAL A 68 5.11 4.05 -0.66
C VAL A 68 4.68 4.35 0.77
N VAL A 69 4.28 3.32 1.52
CA VAL A 69 3.86 3.47 2.92
C VAL A 69 4.98 4.09 3.75
N PHE A 70 6.22 3.64 3.56
CA PHE A 70 7.38 4.18 4.25
C PHE A 70 7.62 5.66 3.92
N ALA A 71 7.58 6.04 2.63
CA ALA A 71 7.77 7.42 2.20
C ALA A 71 6.69 8.36 2.76
N PHE A 72 5.43 7.94 2.74
CA PHE A 72 4.32 8.73 3.29
C PHE A 72 4.40 8.85 4.82
N ASN A 73 4.78 7.78 5.53
CA ASN A 73 5.01 7.85 6.97
C ASN A 73 6.15 8.81 7.32
N LEU A 74 7.25 8.78 6.56
CA LEU A 74 8.40 9.66 6.77
C LEU A 74 8.05 11.13 6.46
N LEU A 75 7.28 11.36 5.40
CA LEU A 75 6.77 12.69 5.04
C LEU A 75 5.82 13.24 6.10
N GLY A 76 4.93 12.41 6.66
CA GLY A 76 4.05 12.80 7.76
C GLY A 76 4.80 13.11 9.06
N ASP A 77 5.81 12.31 9.41
CA ASP A 77 6.69 12.58 10.56
C ASP A 77 7.47 13.91 10.39
N GLN A 78 7.95 14.20 9.18
CA GLN A 78 8.61 15.48 8.87
C GLN A 78 7.65 16.68 8.90
N LEU A 79 6.40 16.52 8.43
CA LEU A 79 5.38 17.56 8.48
C LEU A 79 4.89 17.83 9.91
N LEU A 80 4.82 16.81 10.75
CA LEU A 80 4.41 16.94 12.16
C LEU A 80 5.51 17.60 13.02
N LYS A 81 6.78 17.43 12.63
CA LYS A 81 7.94 18.03 13.32
C LYS A 81 8.14 19.52 13.04
N ARG A 82 7.46 20.10 12.05
CA ARG A 82 7.46 21.55 11.76
C ARG A 82 6.15 22.20 12.18
#